data_AF-A0A0C1GJW5-F1
#
_entry.id   AF-A0A0C1GJW5-F1
#
_cell.length_a   1.000
_cell.length_b   1.000
_cell.length_c   1.000
_cell.angle_alpha   90.00
_cell.angle_beta   90.00
_cell.angle_gamma   90.00
#
_symmetry.space_group_name_H-M   'P 1'
#
loop_
_entity.id
_entity.type
_entity.pdbx_description
1 polymer ?
#
loop_
_entity_poly.entity_id
_entity_poly.type
_entity_poly.pdbx_seq_one_letter_code
_entity_poly.pdbx_strand_id
1 'polypeptide(L)'
;MGGGAPVLAPAPDKAEEITSSGTTQQGSETAPGGAYASVCSDGGSVYVVFGQNPIASASTSYMVPAGGCRDFGPLKEGDKIAVIDV
;
A
#
# COMPACT_ATOMS: atom_id res chain seq x y z
N MET A 1 -6.79 37.51 -7.17
CA MET A 1 -6.83 36.04 -7.37
C MET A 1 -5.40 35.53 -7.26
N GLY A 2 -5.00 35.05 -6.09
CA GLY A 2 -3.64 34.56 -5.87
C GLY A 2 -3.54 33.11 -6.35
N GLY A 3 -2.75 32.87 -7.40
CA GLY A 3 -2.43 31.52 -7.84
C GLY A 3 -1.63 30.82 -6.74
N GLY A 4 -2.22 29.79 -6.14
CA GLY A 4 -1.49 28.89 -5.26
C GLY A 4 -0.37 28.25 -6.07
N ALA A 5 0.86 28.36 -5.57
CA ALA A 5 1.97 27.61 -6.15
C ALA A 5 1.57 26.12 -6.21
N PRO A 6 1.93 25.39 -7.27
CA PRO A 6 1.64 23.96 -7.33
C PRO A 6 2.29 23.30 -6.10
N VAL A 7 1.47 22.73 -5.24
CA VAL A 7 1.96 21.82 -4.20
C VAL A 7 2.44 20.60 -4.97
N LEU A 8 3.76 20.44 -5.10
CA LEU A 8 4.35 19.22 -5.62
C LEU A 8 3.86 18.07 -4.74
N ALA A 9 3.11 17.15 -5.34
CA ALA A 9 2.77 15.91 -4.66
C ALA A 9 4.07 15.23 -4.20
N PRO A 10 4.13 14.69 -2.97
CA PRO A 10 5.29 13.93 -2.52
C PRO A 10 5.63 12.86 -3.55
N ALA A 11 6.88 12.83 -4.00
CA ALA A 11 7.36 11.73 -4.83
C ALA A 11 7.61 10.51 -3.92
N PRO A 12 7.26 9.29 -4.34
CA PRO A 12 7.57 8.11 -3.56
C PRO A 12 9.09 7.90 -3.52
N ASP A 13 9.65 7.70 -2.32
CA ASP A 13 11.07 7.34 -2.16
C ASP A 13 11.37 5.95 -2.73
N LYS A 14 10.38 5.06 -2.71
CA LYS A 14 10.44 3.69 -3.23
C LYS A 14 9.10 3.27 -3.83
N ALA A 15 9.14 2.36 -4.80
CA ALA A 15 7.97 1.72 -5.37
C ALA A 15 8.26 0.23 -5.60
N GLU A 16 7.27 -0.61 -5.33
CA GLU A 16 7.33 -2.06 -5.51
C GLU A 16 6.04 -2.52 -6.19
N GLU A 17 6.16 -3.38 -7.21
CA GLU A 17 5.03 -4.04 -7.84
C GLU A 17 4.88 -5.44 -7.22
N ILE A 18 3.68 -5.77 -6.74
CA ILE A 18 3.40 -7.06 -6.10
C ILE A 18 2.26 -7.74 -6.85
N THR A 19 2.58 -8.83 -7.54
CA THR A 19 1.57 -9.69 -8.18
C THR A 19 1.06 -10.71 -7.17
N SER A 20 -0.27 -10.81 -7.00
CA SER A 20 -0.94 -11.79 -6.15
C SER A 20 -2.03 -12.51 -6.93
N SER A 21 -2.24 -13.80 -6.64
CA SER A 21 -3.30 -14.61 -7.24
C SER A 21 -3.86 -15.62 -6.22
N GLY A 22 -4.87 -15.22 -5.46
CA GLY A 22 -5.58 -16.10 -4.51
C GLY A 22 -4.81 -16.49 -3.26
N THR A 23 -3.61 -15.94 -3.04
CA THR A 23 -2.77 -16.21 -1.87
C THR A 23 -2.08 -14.93 -1.40
N THR A 24 -1.81 -14.83 -0.10
CA THR A 24 -1.08 -13.68 0.46
C THR A 24 0.30 -13.58 -0.16
N GLN A 25 0.68 -12.38 -0.60
CA GLN A 25 2.04 -12.05 -1.04
C GLN A 25 2.57 -10.85 -0.28
N GLN A 26 3.79 -10.98 0.23
CA GLN A 26 4.45 -9.92 0.97
C GLN A 26 5.39 -9.14 0.06
N GLY A 27 5.36 -7.82 0.19
CA GLY A 27 6.41 -6.96 -0.33
C GLY A 27 7.72 -7.21 0.39
N SER A 28 8.81 -6.95 -0.31
CA SER A 28 10.17 -7.06 0.22
C SER A 28 10.58 -5.80 0.98
N GLU A 29 9.99 -4.65 0.65
CA GLU A 29 10.34 -3.36 1.23
C GLU A 29 9.84 -3.21 2.66
N THR A 30 10.73 -2.70 3.52
CA THR A 30 10.43 -2.37 4.92
C THR A 30 10.26 -0.87 5.08
N ALA A 31 9.17 -0.45 5.72
CA ALA A 31 8.89 0.94 5.99
C ALA A 31 9.88 1.52 7.03
N PRO A 32 10.41 2.73 6.81
CA PRO A 32 10.97 3.52 7.90
C PRO A 32 9.84 3.98 8.83
N GLY A 33 10.15 4.19 10.12
CA GLY A 33 9.16 4.64 11.09
C GLY A 33 8.56 6.01 10.71
N GLY A 34 7.23 6.10 10.67
CA GLY A 34 6.51 7.32 10.30
C GLY A 34 6.25 7.46 8.80
N ALA A 35 6.62 6.48 7.98
CA ALA A 35 6.34 6.48 6.55
C ALA A 35 4.84 6.40 6.24
N TYR A 36 4.49 6.84 5.05
CA TYR A 36 3.18 6.62 4.44
C TYR A 36 3.37 5.81 3.17
N ALA A 37 2.37 4.99 2.82
CA ALA A 37 2.36 4.19 1.61
C ALA A 37 1.07 4.43 0.84
N SER A 38 1.19 4.60 -0.48
CA SER A 38 0.06 4.59 -1.40
C SER A 38 0.02 3.24 -2.10
N VAL A 39 -1.09 2.53 -1.97
CA VAL A 39 -1.32 1.25 -2.65
C VAL A 39 -2.33 1.47 -3.75
N CYS A 40 -1.94 1.19 -4.99
CA CYS A 40 -2.80 1.24 -6.15
C CYS A 40 -3.02 -0.16 -6.70
N SER A 41 -4.25 -0.47 -7.12
CA SER A 41 -4.56 -1.70 -7.85
C SER A 41 -4.86 -1.39 -9.30
N ASP A 42 -4.24 -2.12 -10.23
CA ASP A 42 -4.40 -2.00 -11.68
C ASP A 42 -5.31 -3.08 -12.30
N GLY A 43 -5.65 -4.12 -11.53
CA GLY A 43 -6.53 -5.22 -11.93
C GLY A 43 -7.77 -5.33 -11.04
N GLY A 44 -7.74 -6.30 -10.12
CA GLY A 44 -8.84 -6.62 -9.21
C GLY A 44 -8.87 -5.77 -7.93
N SER A 45 -9.83 -6.04 -7.04
CA SER A 45 -9.78 -5.42 -5.71
C SER A 45 -8.81 -6.21 -4.85
N VAL A 46 -7.85 -5.52 -4.22
CA VAL A 46 -6.84 -6.17 -3.38
C VAL A 46 -7.08 -5.86 -1.92
N TYR A 47 -6.78 -6.81 -1.06
CA TYR A 47 -6.85 -6.64 0.38
C TYR A 47 -5.44 -6.54 0.95
N VAL A 48 -5.19 -5.49 1.72
CA VAL A 48 -3.84 -5.13 2.18
C VAL A 48 -3.74 -4.99 3.69
N VAL A 49 -2.59 -5.39 4.22
CA VAL A 49 -2.27 -5.24 5.64
C VAL A 49 -0.78 -4.95 5.80
N PHE A 50 -0.44 -4.21 6.85
CA PHE A 50 0.93 -3.85 7.19
C PHE A 50 1.35 -4.49 8.52
N GLY A 51 2.62 -4.88 8.61
CA GLY A 51 3.20 -5.48 9.82
C GLY A 51 4.57 -6.07 9.56
N GLN A 52 5.27 -6.54 10.58
CA GLN A 52 6.62 -7.11 10.41
C GLN A 52 6.63 -8.43 9.61
N ASN A 53 5.59 -9.24 9.76
CA ASN A 53 5.36 -10.49 9.01
C ASN A 53 3.87 -10.59 8.63
N PRO A 54 3.37 -9.71 7.75
CA PRO A 54 1.94 -9.54 7.52
C PRO A 54 1.36 -10.68 6.69
N ILE A 55 0.11 -11.06 6.98
CA ILE A 55 -0.66 -12.04 6.21
C ILE A 55 -1.98 -11.39 5.83
N ALA A 56 -2.17 -11.14 4.53
CA ALA A 56 -3.37 -10.51 4.03
C ALA A 56 -4.53 -11.51 3.94
N SER A 57 -5.74 -11.03 4.24
CA SER A 57 -6.98 -11.80 4.19
C SER A 57 -8.15 -10.90 3.85
N ALA A 58 -9.04 -11.35 2.97
CA ALA A 58 -10.24 -10.62 2.57
C ALA A 58 -11.20 -10.30 3.73
N SER A 59 -11.10 -11.04 4.85
CA SER A 59 -12.00 -10.84 5.99
C SER A 59 -11.52 -9.78 7.00
N THR A 60 -10.22 -9.47 7.03
CA THR A 60 -9.62 -8.64 8.11
C THR A 60 -8.73 -7.52 7.60
N SER A 61 -8.32 -7.56 6.33
CA SER A 61 -7.41 -6.58 5.73
C SER A 61 -8.18 -5.43 5.08
N TYR A 62 -7.48 -4.34 4.78
CA TYR A 62 -8.08 -3.16 4.16
C TYR A 62 -8.27 -3.38 2.67
N MET A 63 -9.49 -3.18 2.17
CA MET A 63 -9.76 -3.28 0.74
C MET A 63 -9.26 -2.02 0.00
N VAL A 64 -8.54 -2.23 -1.10
CA VAL A 64 -8.27 -1.25 -2.15
C VAL A 64 -9.09 -1.64 -3.38
N PRO A 65 -10.00 -0.78 -3.86
CA PRO A 65 -10.85 -1.12 -4.99
C PRO A 65 -10.04 -1.27 -6.28
N ALA A 66 -10.55 -2.09 -7.20
CA ALA A 66 -10.03 -2.24 -8.55
C ALA A 66 -9.85 -0.87 -9.25
N GLY A 67 -8.68 -0.65 -9.85
CA GLY A 67 -8.33 0.62 -10.51
C GLY A 67 -8.12 1.81 -9.58
N GLY A 68 -8.20 1.61 -8.26
CA GLY A 68 -8.12 2.67 -7.26
C GLY A 68 -6.81 2.68 -6.48
N CYS A 69 -6.55 3.81 -5.82
CA CYS A 69 -5.44 3.98 -4.90
C CYS A 69 -5.95 4.32 -3.49
N ARG A 70 -5.23 3.87 -2.47
CA ARG A 70 -5.46 4.24 -1.06
C ARG A 70 -4.16 4.48 -0.33
N ASP A 71 -4.18 5.48 0.54
CA ASP A 71 -3.05 5.85 1.38
C ASP A 71 -3.16 5.23 2.77
N PHE A 72 -2.03 4.79 3.30
CA PHE A 72 -1.88 4.13 4.59
C PHE A 72 -0.75 4.77 5.39
N GLY A 73 -0.94 4.88 6.71
CA GLY A 73 0.10 5.32 7.63
C GLY A 73 -0.44 6.08 8.84
N PRO A 74 0.46 6.56 9.71
CA PRO A 74 1.91 6.31 9.66
C PRO A 74 2.26 4.85 9.95
N LEU A 75 3.21 4.29 9.20
CA LEU A 75 3.71 2.93 9.35
C LEU A 75 4.78 2.85 10.44
N LYS A 76 4.94 1.68 11.06
CA LYS A 76 6.02 1.44 12.02
C LYS A 76 7.30 1.07 11.29
N GLU A 77 8.42 1.34 11.94
CA GLU A 77 9.71 0.90 11.44
C GLU A 77 9.74 -0.63 11.31
N GLY A 78 10.12 -1.11 10.13
CA GLY A 78 10.19 -2.53 9.82
C GLY A 78 8.87 -3.16 9.37
N ASP A 79 7.76 -2.40 9.28
CA ASP A 79 6.54 -2.92 8.67
C ASP A 79 6.76 -3.20 7.19
N LYS A 80 6.28 -4.36 6.73
CA LYS A 80 6.11 -4.71 5.33
C LYS A 80 4.64 -4.59 4.95
N ILE A 81 4.37 -4.61 3.66
CA ILE A 81 3.02 -4.79 3.12
C ILE A 81 2.78 -6.27 2.80
N ALA A 82 1.57 -6.77 3.02
CA ALA A 82 1.06 -7.98 2.38
C ALA A 82 -0.22 -7.64 1.60
N VAL A 83 -0.41 -8.32 0.47
CA VAL A 83 -1.57 -8.18 -0.41
C VAL A 83 -2.17 -9.55 -0.71
N ILE A 84 -3.48 -9.61 -0.91
CA ILE A 84 -4.17 -10.76 -1.50
C ILE A 84 -5.25 -10.27 -2.48
N ASP A 85 -5.36 -10.96 -3.61
CA ASP A 85 -6.42 -10.80 -4.61
C ASP A 85 -7.32 -12.04 -4.53
N VAL A 86 -8.64 -11.85 -4.44
CA VAL A 86 -9.66 -12.92 -4.26
C VAL A 86 -10.79 -12.80 -5.26
#